data_AF-A0A2E1I3G1-F1
#
_entry.id   AF-A0A2E1I3G1-F1
#
_cell.length_a   1.000
_cell.length_b   1.000
_cell.length_c   1.000
_cell.angle_alpha   90.00
_cell.angle_beta   90.00
_cell.angle_gamma   90.00
#
_symmetry.space_group_name_H-M   'P 1'
#
loop_
_entity.id
_entity.type
_entity.pdbx_description
1 polymer ?
#
loop_
_entity_poly.entity_id
_entity_poly.type
_entity_poly.pdbx_seq_one_letter_code
_entity_poly.pdbx_strand_id
1 'polypeptide(L)'
;MHKYCTFNFFKLILIKLVFILPLLISCSGSASDDGETGPADPLDIIPANLSLTIDIRGTDSNHPNGDGFGVVKFSANATNAVSYSFRFGTGDSKTSSGNAEYTYTEVGTKTYDIKVLAYSSTNNYITIDKKITVYVKPDSEQGLLELLAGNSSKTWKINAAQDAHFSNGSPDKTYSTYWEAAAFSKVNAGFYDDEYIFNVDGTYKHKTNEDVFGKASYLTNDFGSTSQSPNSSGEIEKYPLDDYQTTFVAKKDGDENKLEINGKGFVGFYVGQHIYTIECYDSDNIYLRTQDEGENVAWYVWLTAKTVSETHPKDQFTNLVWSDEFSDPGALDSSKWVHEVGDSWYNNEVQSYTSRLDNSKVEDGKLKIIAKKESYNGNNYTSARIISNTKMDFTYGRVDIKAKIPGTKGTWPALWLLGSNFKTVTWPKCGEIDVLEAAQSNNFRVQSTVHHPDNYGEGDSHITNEYTDITEKFHIYSLVWTKQALTFYVDDKPHHIVGNSCALPFNWNQFIILNVAMGGTMGGEISPDFVSDTMEIEYVRVYQ
;
A
#
# COMPACT_ATOMS: atom_id res chain seq x y z
N MET A 1 -1.66 -44.97 -27.09
CA MET A 1 -1.30 -44.18 -28.29
C MET A 1 -0.32 -43.12 -27.83
N HIS A 2 0.98 -43.23 -28.11
CA HIS A 2 1.64 -42.72 -29.33
C HIS A 2 1.32 -41.23 -29.57
N LYS A 3 2.24 -40.27 -29.74
CA LYS A 3 3.70 -40.29 -29.99
C LYS A 3 4.20 -38.82 -30.21
N TYR A 4 5.46 -38.55 -29.83
CA TYR A 4 6.47 -37.63 -30.44
C TYR A 4 6.24 -36.09 -30.43
N CYS A 5 7.25 -35.25 -30.18
CA CYS A 5 8.55 -35.18 -30.86
C CYS A 5 9.80 -34.97 -29.97
N THR A 6 10.92 -35.31 -30.59
CA THR A 6 12.28 -35.61 -30.12
C THR A 6 13.33 -34.74 -30.82
N PHE A 7 14.61 -34.93 -30.43
CA PHE A 7 15.91 -34.70 -31.12
C PHE A 7 16.71 -33.45 -30.70
N ASN A 8 18.04 -33.49 -30.46
CA ASN A 8 19.09 -34.53 -30.30
C ASN A 8 20.43 -33.80 -29.98
N PHE A 9 21.43 -34.47 -29.36
CA PHE A 9 22.77 -34.75 -29.95
C PHE A 9 23.83 -35.20 -28.89
N PHE A 10 24.31 -36.46 -29.08
CA PHE A 10 25.68 -37.03 -28.93
C PHE A 10 26.36 -37.18 -27.53
N LYS A 11 26.60 -38.42 -27.03
CA LYS A 11 27.75 -39.39 -27.23
C LYS A 11 29.05 -38.90 -26.52
N LEU A 12 29.83 -39.64 -25.72
CA LEU A 12 30.31 -41.05 -25.69
C LEU A 12 31.01 -41.29 -24.29
N ILE A 13 30.73 -42.33 -23.48
CA ILE A 13 31.51 -43.59 -23.22
C ILE A 13 32.99 -43.36 -22.75
N LEU A 14 33.55 -43.89 -21.64
CA LEU A 14 33.81 -45.31 -21.27
C LEU A 14 34.35 -45.51 -19.81
N ILE A 15 33.66 -46.33 -19.01
CA ILE A 15 34.07 -47.50 -18.17
C ILE A 15 35.51 -47.58 -17.59
N LYS A 16 35.65 -47.84 -16.27
CA LYS A 16 36.15 -49.12 -15.67
C LYS A 16 36.05 -49.17 -14.13
N LEU A 17 35.28 -50.16 -13.66
CA LEU A 17 35.23 -50.72 -12.30
C LEU A 17 36.12 -51.97 -12.25
N VAL A 18 36.90 -52.17 -11.17
CA VAL A 18 37.26 -53.50 -10.65
C VAL A 18 37.41 -53.43 -9.11
N PHE A 19 36.67 -54.30 -8.42
CA PHE A 19 36.76 -54.65 -6.99
C PHE A 19 37.65 -55.88 -6.81
N ILE A 20 38.57 -55.93 -5.81
CA ILE A 20 39.01 -57.19 -5.15
C ILE A 20 39.43 -56.93 -3.67
N LEU A 21 38.66 -57.55 -2.78
CA LEU A 21 38.86 -58.20 -1.45
C LEU A 21 40.13 -57.99 -0.57
N PRO A 22 39.99 -57.96 0.79
CA PRO A 22 41.10 -57.92 1.76
C PRO A 22 41.46 -59.31 2.33
N LEU A 23 42.68 -59.49 2.87
CA LEU A 23 42.93 -60.38 4.03
C LEU A 23 44.29 -60.14 4.72
N LEU A 24 44.22 -60.30 6.04
CA LEU A 24 45.21 -60.20 7.14
C LEU A 24 46.54 -60.96 6.95
N ILE A 25 47.63 -60.46 7.55
CA ILE A 25 48.66 -61.24 8.27
C ILE A 25 49.14 -60.43 9.50
N SER A 26 49.07 -61.07 10.66
CA SER A 26 49.78 -60.72 11.90
C SER A 26 50.89 -61.76 12.10
N CYS A 27 52.08 -61.34 12.56
CA CYS A 27 53.04 -62.19 13.31
C CYS A 27 54.19 -61.35 13.91
N SER A 28 54.24 -61.36 15.25
CA SER A 28 55.39 -61.47 16.18
C SER A 28 56.81 -61.02 15.79
N GLY A 29 57.37 -60.10 16.60
CA GLY A 29 58.48 -60.36 17.54
C GLY A 29 59.93 -60.36 17.03
N SER A 30 60.76 -59.46 17.55
CA SER A 30 62.02 -59.75 18.27
C SER A 30 62.82 -58.46 18.54
N ALA A 31 63.49 -58.42 19.67
CA ALA A 31 64.39 -57.36 20.07
C ALA A 31 65.79 -57.57 19.47
N SER A 32 66.43 -56.50 19.03
CA SER A 32 67.89 -56.35 19.07
C SER A 32 68.23 -54.87 19.21
N ASP A 33 68.89 -54.60 20.32
CA ASP A 33 69.60 -53.38 20.69
C ASP A 33 70.78 -53.18 19.73
N ASP A 34 70.94 -51.98 19.17
CA ASP A 34 72.21 -51.45 18.69
C ASP A 34 72.12 -49.92 18.76
N GLY A 35 72.88 -49.35 19.69
CA GLY A 35 72.95 -47.92 19.92
C GLY A 35 73.77 -47.20 18.85
N GLU A 36 73.13 -46.25 18.17
CA GLU A 36 73.80 -45.13 17.50
C GLU A 36 73.16 -43.81 17.97
N THR A 37 73.98 -42.94 18.55
CA THR A 37 73.59 -41.57 18.91
C THR A 37 73.42 -40.74 17.63
N GLY A 38 72.20 -40.70 17.10
CA GLY A 38 71.78 -39.72 16.10
C GLY A 38 71.74 -38.29 16.69
N PRO A 39 71.71 -37.25 15.84
CA PRO A 39 71.49 -35.88 16.31
C PRO A 39 70.17 -35.86 17.09
N ALA A 40 70.16 -35.23 18.27
CA ALA A 40 68.94 -35.11 19.08
C ALA A 40 67.81 -34.57 18.19
N ASP A 41 66.70 -35.31 18.11
CA ASP A 41 65.51 -34.86 17.39
C ASP A 41 65.15 -33.43 17.85
N PRO A 42 64.76 -32.53 16.94
CA PRO A 42 64.33 -31.20 17.33
C PRO A 42 63.20 -31.34 18.36
N LEU A 43 63.43 -30.81 19.57
CA LEU A 43 62.47 -30.87 20.66
C LEU A 43 61.11 -30.33 20.21
N ASP A 44 60.09 -31.18 20.26
CA ASP A 44 58.72 -30.80 19.96
C ASP A 44 58.25 -29.68 20.91
N ILE A 45 57.95 -28.51 20.34
CA ILE A 45 57.36 -27.40 21.09
C ILE A 45 55.85 -27.54 20.98
N ILE A 46 55.17 -27.89 22.06
CA ILE A 46 53.71 -27.97 22.11
C ILE A 46 53.18 -26.64 22.69
N PRO A 47 52.33 -25.89 21.96
CA PRO A 47 51.71 -24.70 22.51
C PRO A 47 50.84 -25.01 23.73
N ALA A 48 50.67 -24.06 24.64
CA ALA A 48 49.88 -24.23 25.86
C ALA A 48 48.99 -23.02 26.15
N ASN A 49 47.97 -23.21 27.01
CA ASN A 49 47.10 -22.14 27.50
C ASN A 49 46.40 -21.33 26.40
N LEU A 50 45.90 -22.02 25.35
CA LEU A 50 45.14 -21.35 24.30
C LEU A 50 43.87 -20.72 24.87
N SER A 51 43.75 -19.42 24.68
CA SER A 51 42.61 -18.59 25.04
C SER A 51 42.05 -17.91 23.80
N LEU A 52 40.74 -17.69 23.77
CA LEU A 52 40.02 -17.05 22.67
C LEU A 52 39.00 -16.04 23.20
N THR A 53 39.21 -14.78 22.87
CA THR A 53 38.26 -13.68 23.06
C THR A 53 37.52 -13.44 21.76
N ILE A 54 36.21 -13.25 21.85
CA ILE A 54 35.32 -12.98 20.72
C ILE A 54 34.52 -11.73 21.05
N ASP A 55 34.51 -10.79 20.12
CA ASP A 55 33.79 -9.52 20.22
C ASP A 55 32.88 -9.39 18.99
N ILE A 56 31.57 -9.52 19.20
CA ILE A 56 30.56 -9.36 18.15
C ILE A 56 30.18 -7.88 18.14
N ARG A 57 30.26 -7.25 16.96
CA ARG A 57 30.01 -5.82 16.82
C ARG A 57 28.59 -5.48 17.32
N GLY A 58 28.53 -4.46 18.18
CA GLY A 58 27.27 -3.88 18.64
C GLY A 58 26.49 -4.75 19.63
N THR A 59 27.16 -5.67 20.33
CA THR A 59 26.51 -6.43 21.42
C THR A 59 26.26 -5.57 22.65
N ASP A 60 25.02 -5.58 23.15
CA ASP A 60 24.59 -4.98 24.41
C ASP A 60 23.49 -5.83 25.07
N SER A 61 22.84 -5.32 26.13
CA SER A 61 21.78 -6.05 26.85
C SER A 61 20.54 -6.34 26.01
N ASN A 62 20.28 -5.54 24.97
CA ASN A 62 19.13 -5.65 24.08
C ASN A 62 19.48 -6.39 22.78
N HIS A 63 20.75 -6.38 22.39
CA HIS A 63 21.27 -6.99 21.16
C HIS A 63 22.34 -8.05 21.47
N PRO A 64 21.99 -9.16 22.15
CA PRO A 64 22.97 -10.15 22.61
C PRO A 64 23.75 -10.84 21.48
N ASN A 65 23.27 -10.75 20.23
CA ASN A 65 23.87 -11.38 19.05
C ASN A 65 24.43 -10.37 18.02
N GLY A 66 24.58 -9.10 18.40
CA GLY A 66 25.17 -8.03 17.56
C GLY A 66 24.15 -7.12 16.87
N ASP A 67 24.66 -6.06 16.24
CA ASP A 67 23.90 -4.97 15.60
C ASP A 67 23.39 -5.28 14.18
N GLY A 68 23.45 -6.55 13.75
CA GLY A 68 22.97 -6.96 12.43
C GLY A 68 24.00 -6.80 11.30
N PHE A 69 25.17 -6.20 11.53
CA PHE A 69 26.22 -6.10 10.49
C PHE A 69 27.04 -7.38 10.32
N GLY A 70 26.84 -8.39 11.19
CA GLY A 70 27.54 -9.67 11.12
C GLY A 70 29.05 -9.62 11.38
N VAL A 71 29.61 -8.48 11.81
CA VAL A 71 31.05 -8.31 12.02
C VAL A 71 31.47 -8.89 13.37
N VAL A 72 32.45 -9.80 13.36
CA VAL A 72 33.01 -10.42 14.57
C VAL A 72 34.52 -10.35 14.58
N LYS A 73 35.08 -9.90 15.71
CA LYS A 73 36.51 -9.84 15.99
C LYS A 73 36.92 -10.98 16.91
N PHE A 74 38.03 -11.62 16.57
CA PHE A 74 38.60 -12.76 17.28
C PHE A 74 40.03 -12.41 17.70
N SER A 75 40.34 -12.67 18.97
CA SER A 75 41.70 -12.55 19.51
C SER A 75 42.07 -13.83 20.25
N ALA A 76 43.10 -14.52 19.76
CA ALA A 76 43.63 -15.75 20.31
C ALA A 76 45.05 -15.55 20.84
N ASN A 77 45.35 -16.19 21.97
CA ASN A 77 46.69 -16.17 22.57
C ASN A 77 47.01 -17.55 23.19
N ALA A 78 48.27 -17.98 23.06
CA ALA A 78 48.78 -19.25 23.57
C ALA A 78 50.29 -19.13 23.78
N THR A 79 50.80 -19.75 24.85
CA THR A 79 52.24 -19.86 25.08
C THR A 79 52.88 -20.71 23.99
N ASN A 80 54.04 -20.29 23.47
CA ASN A 80 54.81 -20.97 22.42
C ASN A 80 54.09 -21.15 21.08
N ALA A 81 53.01 -20.39 20.83
CA ALA A 81 52.40 -20.31 19.50
C ALA A 81 53.04 -19.18 18.68
N VAL A 82 53.27 -19.45 17.39
CA VAL A 82 53.80 -18.48 16.41
C VAL A 82 52.76 -18.11 15.35
N SER A 83 51.70 -18.91 15.19
CA SER A 83 50.59 -18.62 14.28
C SER A 83 49.30 -19.28 14.74
N TYR A 84 48.18 -18.75 14.24
CA TYR A 84 46.83 -19.23 14.53
C TYR A 84 46.05 -19.42 13.24
N SER A 85 45.31 -20.53 13.12
CA SER A 85 44.30 -20.73 12.09
C SER A 85 42.93 -20.60 12.72
N PHE A 86 42.18 -19.58 12.32
CA PHE A 86 40.78 -19.37 12.67
C PHE A 86 39.90 -20.05 11.62
N ARG A 87 38.89 -20.81 12.05
CA ARG A 87 37.85 -21.40 11.20
C ARG A 87 36.51 -20.87 11.69
N PHE A 88 35.73 -20.25 10.80
CA PHE A 88 34.59 -19.41 11.18
C PHE A 88 33.24 -20.12 11.22
N GLY A 89 33.21 -21.43 10.97
CA GLY A 89 31.99 -22.24 10.97
C GLY A 89 31.19 -22.20 9.65
N THR A 90 31.63 -21.42 8.66
CA THR A 90 31.03 -21.30 7.31
C THR A 90 31.78 -22.12 6.25
N GLY A 91 32.90 -22.73 6.61
CA GLY A 91 33.89 -23.32 5.68
C GLY A 91 35.10 -22.41 5.44
N ASP A 92 34.98 -21.11 5.74
CA ASP A 92 36.06 -20.14 5.64
C ASP A 92 37.08 -20.27 6.77
N SER A 93 38.33 -19.91 6.47
CA SER A 93 39.40 -19.86 7.46
C SER A 93 40.41 -18.75 7.19
N LYS A 94 41.10 -18.30 8.23
CA LYS A 94 42.13 -17.26 8.15
C LYS A 94 43.32 -17.61 9.05
N THR A 95 44.53 -17.47 8.53
CA THR A 95 45.75 -17.57 9.32
C THR A 95 46.21 -16.18 9.78
N SER A 96 46.65 -16.06 11.03
CA SER A 96 47.09 -14.80 11.63
C SER A 96 48.06 -15.02 12.78
N SER A 97 48.72 -13.96 13.26
CA SER A 97 49.56 -13.96 14.46
C SER A 97 48.78 -13.85 15.77
N GLY A 98 47.44 -13.83 15.73
CA GLY A 98 46.60 -13.85 16.93
C GLY A 98 45.28 -13.10 16.80
N ASN A 99 45.07 -12.29 15.75
CA ASN A 99 43.82 -11.54 15.57
C ASN A 99 43.18 -11.83 14.20
N ALA A 100 41.87 -12.00 14.17
CA ALA A 100 41.10 -12.13 12.95
C ALA A 100 39.80 -11.32 13.05
N GLU A 101 39.30 -10.89 11.89
CA GLU A 101 37.98 -10.30 11.75
C GLU A 101 37.28 -11.04 10.61
N TYR A 102 35.99 -11.33 10.78
CA TYR A 102 35.16 -12.02 9.81
C TYR A 102 33.75 -11.41 9.83
N THR A 103 33.12 -11.32 8.66
CA THR A 103 31.76 -10.80 8.50
C THR A 103 30.85 -11.93 8.06
N TYR A 104 29.88 -12.29 8.90
CA TYR A 104 28.81 -13.22 8.56
C TYR A 104 27.77 -12.50 7.71
N THR A 105 27.39 -13.11 6.59
CA THR A 105 26.46 -12.52 5.61
C THR A 105 25.16 -13.30 5.50
N GLU A 106 25.04 -14.45 6.17
CA GLU A 106 23.81 -15.24 6.16
C GLU A 106 22.78 -14.57 7.06
N VAL A 107 21.73 -14.07 6.44
CA VAL A 107 20.64 -13.33 7.08
C VAL A 107 19.96 -14.13 8.20
N GLY A 108 19.62 -13.43 9.28
CA GLY A 108 18.96 -13.97 10.46
C GLY A 108 19.92 -14.26 11.62
N THR A 109 19.40 -14.90 12.66
CA THR A 109 20.19 -15.31 13.83
C THR A 109 20.70 -16.72 13.63
N LYS A 110 22.01 -16.88 13.44
CA LYS A 110 22.65 -18.15 13.13
C LYS A 110 23.75 -18.47 14.13
N THR A 111 23.89 -19.75 14.45
CA THR A 111 24.95 -20.25 15.34
C THR A 111 26.06 -20.88 14.53
N TYR A 112 27.30 -20.50 14.84
CA TYR A 112 28.50 -20.95 14.16
C TYR A 112 29.47 -21.63 15.14
N ASP A 113 30.05 -22.75 14.70
CA ASP A 113 31.10 -23.47 15.43
C ASP A 113 32.47 -22.90 15.02
N ILE A 114 33.07 -22.12 15.92
CA ILE A 114 34.38 -21.51 15.72
C ILE A 114 35.44 -22.45 16.22
N LYS A 115 36.46 -22.72 15.39
CA LYS A 115 37.63 -23.51 15.78
C LYS A 115 38.90 -22.71 15.55
N VAL A 116 39.73 -22.60 16.57
CA VAL A 116 41.04 -21.95 16.47
C VAL A 116 42.14 -22.95 16.78
N LEU A 117 43.12 -23.05 15.89
CA LEU A 117 44.32 -23.88 16.05
C LEU A 117 45.50 -22.95 16.30
N ALA A 118 46.24 -23.16 17.38
CA ALA A 118 47.46 -22.42 17.68
C ALA A 118 48.67 -23.31 17.39
N TYR A 119 49.56 -22.88 16.50
CA TYR A 119 50.72 -23.65 16.02
C TYR A 119 52.02 -23.13 16.63
N SER A 120 52.90 -24.03 17.03
CA SER A 120 54.29 -23.69 17.39
C SER A 120 55.20 -23.60 16.17
N SER A 121 56.45 -23.19 16.39
CA SER A 121 57.50 -23.22 15.37
C SER A 121 57.89 -24.63 14.91
N THR A 122 57.54 -25.68 15.66
CA THR A 122 57.77 -27.08 15.26
C THR A 122 56.52 -27.72 14.65
N ASN A 123 55.51 -26.91 14.29
CA ASN A 123 54.28 -27.33 13.62
C ASN A 123 53.34 -28.25 14.46
N ASN A 124 53.58 -28.35 15.77
CA ASN A 124 52.60 -28.92 16.72
C ASN A 124 51.52 -27.89 17.04
N TYR A 125 50.31 -28.36 17.35
CA TYR A 125 49.20 -27.46 17.64
C TYR A 125 48.28 -27.94 18.76
N ILE A 126 47.59 -26.98 19.37
CA ILE A 126 46.43 -27.21 20.24
C ILE A 126 45.22 -26.47 19.66
N THR A 127 44.02 -26.90 20.03
CA THR A 127 42.77 -26.34 19.51
C THR A 127 41.84 -25.85 20.62
N ILE A 128 41.03 -24.85 20.29
CA ILE A 128 39.87 -24.44 21.09
C ILE A 128 38.66 -24.31 20.16
N ASP A 129 37.51 -24.79 20.64
CA ASP A 129 36.23 -24.72 19.96
C ASP A 129 35.28 -23.81 20.76
N LYS A 130 34.52 -22.95 20.07
CA LYS A 130 33.54 -22.06 20.70
C LYS A 130 32.34 -21.86 19.79
N LYS A 131 31.14 -21.95 20.36
CA LYS A 131 29.91 -21.57 19.65
C LYS A 131 29.65 -20.09 19.83
N ILE A 132 29.29 -19.43 18.73
CA ILE A 132 28.79 -18.05 18.74
C ILE A 132 27.47 -17.98 18.01
N THR A 133 26.63 -17.04 18.42
CA THR A 133 25.39 -16.71 17.72
C THR A 133 25.51 -15.30 17.19
N VAL A 134 25.33 -15.13 15.88
CA VAL A 134 25.48 -13.84 15.19
C VAL A 134 24.16 -13.52 14.50
N TYR A 135 23.69 -12.30 14.70
CA TYR A 135 22.56 -11.74 13.98
C TYR A 135 23.06 -10.93 12.78
N VAL A 136 22.53 -11.26 11.60
CA VAL A 136 22.74 -10.51 10.36
C VAL A 136 21.39 -9.97 9.91
N LYS A 137 21.29 -8.64 9.76
CA LYS A 137 20.07 -8.01 9.27
C LYS A 137 19.92 -8.32 7.77
N PRO A 138 18.68 -8.54 7.27
CA PRO A 138 18.45 -8.57 5.83
C PRO A 138 18.79 -7.21 5.20
N ASP A 139 19.38 -7.20 4.01
CA ASP A 139 19.58 -5.96 3.26
C ASP A 139 18.23 -5.45 2.72
N SER A 140 17.94 -4.18 2.99
CA SER A 140 16.77 -3.51 2.42
C SER A 140 17.04 -3.08 0.98
N GLU A 141 16.01 -3.12 0.13
CA GLU A 141 16.06 -2.52 -1.20
C GLU A 141 16.30 -1.01 -1.04
N GLN A 142 17.34 -0.50 -1.70
CA GLN A 142 17.85 0.86 -1.45
C GLN A 142 16.78 1.93 -1.69
N GLY A 143 15.92 1.76 -2.68
CA GLY A 143 14.83 2.71 -2.98
C GLY A 143 13.75 2.73 -1.90
N LEU A 144 13.34 1.56 -1.40
CA LEU A 144 12.40 1.44 -0.29
C LEU A 144 12.99 1.94 1.03
N LEU A 145 14.29 1.71 1.26
CA LEU A 145 14.98 2.26 2.43
C LEU A 145 15.04 3.79 2.37
N GLU A 146 15.37 4.37 1.22
CA GLU A 146 15.36 5.82 1.01
C GLU A 146 13.95 6.40 1.15
N LEU A 147 12.92 5.71 0.66
CA LEU A 147 11.52 6.09 0.88
C LEU A 147 11.20 6.16 2.37
N LEU A 148 11.47 5.08 3.11
CA LEU A 148 11.05 4.90 4.50
C LEU A 148 11.86 5.74 5.49
N ALA A 149 13.17 5.87 5.30
CA ALA A 149 14.10 6.47 6.25
C ALA A 149 14.84 7.72 5.72
N GLY A 150 14.74 8.04 4.44
CA GLY A 150 15.50 9.12 3.81
C GLY A 150 17.01 8.95 3.95
N ASN A 151 17.72 10.07 4.15
CA ASN A 151 19.18 10.07 4.30
C ASN A 151 19.67 9.64 5.70
N SER A 152 18.79 9.62 6.70
CA SER A 152 19.16 9.29 8.08
C SER A 152 18.00 8.66 8.84
N SER A 153 16.90 9.39 8.98
CA SER A 153 15.72 8.98 9.71
C SER A 153 14.51 9.74 9.17
N LYS A 154 13.35 9.10 9.19
CA LYS A 154 12.08 9.71 8.81
C LYS A 154 10.96 9.19 9.70
N THR A 155 10.12 10.13 10.12
CA THR A 155 8.98 9.89 10.99
C THR A 155 7.70 9.91 10.17
N TRP A 156 6.84 8.93 10.43
CA TRP A 156 5.53 8.79 9.81
C TRP A 156 4.44 8.81 10.86
N LYS A 157 3.30 9.39 10.51
CA LYS A 157 2.09 9.48 11.34
C LYS A 157 0.89 9.04 10.52
N ILE A 158 -0.17 8.57 11.18
CA ILE A 158 -1.46 8.33 10.52
C ILE A 158 -1.95 9.65 9.91
N ASN A 159 -2.32 9.64 8.63
CA ASN A 159 -2.83 10.83 7.94
C ASN A 159 -4.30 11.10 8.29
N ALA A 160 -4.59 11.29 9.59
CA ALA A 160 -5.93 11.37 10.16
C ALA A 160 -6.82 12.48 9.56
N ALA A 161 -6.19 13.48 8.93
CA ALA A 161 -6.88 14.60 8.29
C ALA A 161 -7.54 14.25 6.96
N GLN A 162 -7.31 13.06 6.41
CA GLN A 162 -7.89 12.60 5.16
C GLN A 162 -8.99 11.57 5.43
N ASP A 163 -10.07 11.61 4.66
CA ASP A 163 -11.03 10.50 4.65
C ASP A 163 -10.33 9.23 4.11
N ALA A 164 -10.82 8.06 4.51
CA ALA A 164 -10.25 6.75 4.20
C ALA A 164 -8.77 6.57 4.59
N HIS A 165 -8.23 7.39 5.49
CA HIS A 165 -6.87 7.23 6.02
C HIS A 165 -6.68 5.91 6.78
N PHE A 166 -7.77 5.33 7.27
CA PHE A 166 -7.85 4.02 7.89
C PHE A 166 -9.10 3.32 7.35
N SER A 167 -8.94 2.11 6.83
CA SER A 167 -10.01 1.41 6.12
C SER A 167 -9.76 -0.09 6.09
N ASN A 168 -10.77 -0.85 5.65
CA ASN A 168 -10.64 -2.28 5.40
C ASN A 168 -11.36 -2.72 4.12
N GLY A 169 -11.05 -3.94 3.68
CA GLY A 169 -11.52 -4.45 2.42
C GLY A 169 -11.17 -5.90 2.18
N SER A 170 -11.48 -6.36 0.97
CA SER A 170 -11.20 -7.72 0.53
C SER A 170 -9.69 -7.98 0.49
N PRO A 171 -9.21 -9.14 0.96
CA PRO A 171 -7.78 -9.48 0.99
C PRO A 171 -7.07 -9.51 -0.36
N ASP A 172 -7.81 -9.76 -1.45
CA ASP A 172 -7.30 -9.84 -2.82
C ASP A 172 -7.21 -8.47 -3.52
N LYS A 173 -7.56 -7.39 -2.83
CA LYS A 173 -7.50 -6.01 -3.34
C LYS A 173 -6.32 -5.24 -2.77
N THR A 174 -5.91 -4.22 -3.51
CA THR A 174 -4.83 -3.27 -3.15
C THR A 174 -5.41 -1.89 -2.81
N TYR A 175 -6.70 -1.85 -2.50
CA TYR A 175 -7.50 -0.68 -2.13
C TYR A 175 -8.66 -1.14 -1.23
N SER A 176 -9.24 -0.24 -0.43
CA SER A 176 -10.35 -0.60 0.47
C SER A 176 -11.65 -0.85 -0.29
N THR A 177 -12.51 -1.70 0.25
CA THR A 177 -13.76 -2.09 -0.42
C THR A 177 -14.95 -2.30 0.52
N TYR A 178 -14.75 -2.25 1.84
CA TYR A 178 -15.78 -2.60 2.81
C TYR A 178 -16.12 -1.43 3.75
N TRP A 179 -15.10 -0.72 4.25
CA TRP A 179 -15.31 0.38 5.18
C TRP A 179 -14.16 1.38 5.17
N GLU A 180 -14.50 2.67 5.24
CA GLU A 180 -13.60 3.80 5.25
C GLU A 180 -13.88 4.71 6.46
N ALA A 181 -12.82 5.02 7.21
CA ALA A 181 -12.90 6.01 8.28
C ALA A 181 -13.08 7.42 7.70
N ALA A 182 -14.08 8.15 8.17
CA ALA A 182 -14.09 9.61 8.01
C ALA A 182 -12.86 10.23 8.72
N ALA A 183 -12.39 11.36 8.20
CA ALA A 183 -11.29 12.11 8.78
C ALA A 183 -11.55 12.40 10.27
N PHE A 184 -10.49 12.26 11.07
CA PHE A 184 -10.48 12.41 12.53
C PHE A 184 -11.47 11.52 13.32
N SER A 185 -12.16 10.57 12.68
CA SER A 185 -13.20 9.77 13.34
C SER A 185 -12.66 8.84 14.44
N LYS A 186 -11.34 8.62 14.49
CA LYS A 186 -10.66 7.82 15.52
C LYS A 186 -9.77 8.66 16.44
N VAL A 187 -10.08 9.94 16.65
CA VAL A 187 -9.30 10.86 17.53
C VAL A 187 -9.13 10.36 18.97
N ASN A 188 -10.02 9.49 19.43
CA ASN A 188 -9.97 8.91 20.77
C ASN A 188 -9.31 7.52 20.82
N ALA A 189 -8.79 7.00 19.71
CA ALA A 189 -8.03 5.75 19.67
C ALA A 189 -6.52 6.04 19.72
N GLY A 190 -5.77 5.15 20.36
CA GLY A 190 -4.32 5.21 20.49
C GLY A 190 -3.64 4.82 19.19
N PHE A 191 -3.54 5.74 18.24
CA PHE A 191 -2.68 5.58 17.06
C PHE A 191 -2.54 6.86 16.22
N TYR A 192 -3.36 7.89 16.44
CA TYR A 192 -3.22 9.15 15.70
C TYR A 192 -2.04 10.01 16.15
N ASP A 193 -1.66 9.91 17.42
CA ASP A 193 -0.51 10.57 18.02
C ASP A 193 0.79 9.76 17.94
N ASP A 194 0.69 8.47 17.58
CA ASP A 194 1.84 7.59 17.36
C ASP A 194 2.85 8.15 16.35
N GLU A 195 4.11 7.81 16.56
CA GLU A 195 5.20 8.07 15.63
C GLU A 195 5.89 6.78 15.20
N TYR A 196 5.86 6.49 13.91
CA TYR A 196 6.56 5.37 13.28
C TYR A 196 7.86 5.87 12.65
N ILE A 197 8.99 5.56 13.26
CA ILE A 197 10.29 6.16 12.93
C ILE A 197 11.19 5.09 12.34
N PHE A 198 11.55 5.26 11.07
CA PHE A 198 12.46 4.37 10.35
C PHE A 198 13.82 5.05 10.17
N ASN A 199 14.89 4.34 10.50
CA ASN A 199 16.26 4.83 10.38
C ASN A 199 17.02 4.08 9.28
N VAL A 200 17.95 4.78 8.63
CA VAL A 200 18.75 4.23 7.51
C VAL A 200 19.65 3.06 7.93
N ASP A 201 19.94 2.93 9.22
CA ASP A 201 20.68 1.79 9.78
C ASP A 201 19.83 0.51 9.92
N GLY A 202 18.53 0.57 9.62
CA GLY A 202 17.58 -0.53 9.71
C GLY A 202 16.85 -0.62 11.05
N THR A 203 17.07 0.34 11.96
CA THR A 203 16.31 0.41 13.21
C THR A 203 14.94 1.05 13.00
N TYR A 204 13.95 0.56 13.74
CA TYR A 204 12.57 1.04 13.76
C TYR A 204 12.19 1.39 15.20
N LYS A 205 11.63 2.58 15.41
CA LYS A 205 11.07 3.00 16.69
C LYS A 205 9.58 3.30 16.53
N HIS A 206 8.77 2.74 17.40
CA HIS A 206 7.37 3.09 17.55
C HIS A 206 7.23 3.89 18.85
N LYS A 207 6.89 5.17 18.75
CA LYS A 207 6.42 5.94 19.90
C LYS A 207 4.91 5.81 19.96
N THR A 208 4.42 5.17 21.02
CA THR A 208 3.00 4.84 21.21
C THR A 208 2.28 5.92 22.00
N ASN A 209 3.02 6.77 22.71
CA ASN A 209 2.43 7.75 23.63
C ASN A 209 1.46 7.12 24.64
N GLU A 210 1.88 5.96 25.21
CA GLU A 210 1.21 5.20 26.28
C GLU A 210 0.15 4.19 25.81
N ASP A 211 -0.44 4.31 24.62
CA ASP A 211 -1.44 3.36 24.13
C ASP A 211 -1.39 3.06 22.62
N VAL A 212 -2.01 1.95 22.21
CA VAL A 212 -2.12 1.52 20.81
C VAL A 212 -3.52 1.00 20.49
N PHE A 213 -3.87 0.95 19.20
CA PHE A 213 -5.17 0.50 18.70
C PHE A 213 -5.04 -0.84 17.94
N GLY A 214 -5.92 -1.80 18.20
CA GLY A 214 -5.91 -3.08 17.50
C GLY A 214 -7.02 -4.04 17.90
N LYS A 215 -7.02 -5.21 17.27
CA LYS A 215 -7.86 -6.36 17.65
C LYS A 215 -7.42 -6.91 19.00
N ALA A 216 -8.39 -7.07 19.89
CA ALA A 216 -8.17 -7.48 21.28
C ALA A 216 -7.48 -8.85 21.41
N SER A 217 -7.85 -9.80 20.55
CA SER A 217 -7.29 -11.16 20.54
C SER A 217 -5.79 -11.14 20.28
N TYR A 218 -5.35 -10.44 19.24
CA TYR A 218 -3.93 -10.32 18.87
C TYR A 218 -3.15 -9.49 19.88
N LEU A 219 -3.68 -8.33 20.30
CA LEU A 219 -3.04 -7.49 21.31
C LEU A 219 -2.80 -8.26 22.61
N THR A 220 -3.81 -8.98 23.10
CA THR A 220 -3.70 -9.74 24.35
C THR A 220 -2.75 -10.93 24.23
N ASN A 221 -2.72 -11.58 23.07
CA ASN A 221 -1.81 -12.70 22.81
C ASN A 221 -0.35 -12.25 22.79
N ASP A 222 -0.05 -11.11 22.16
CA ASP A 222 1.33 -10.69 21.94
C ASP A 222 1.87 -9.78 23.05
N PHE A 223 1.04 -8.93 23.65
CA PHE A 223 1.48 -7.96 24.66
C PHE A 223 0.98 -8.28 26.07
N GLY A 224 0.08 -9.26 26.21
CA GLY A 224 -0.45 -9.71 27.49
C GLY A 224 -1.80 -9.08 27.86
N SER A 225 -2.30 -9.40 29.05
CA SER A 225 -3.61 -8.93 29.51
C SER A 225 -3.60 -7.43 29.83
N THR A 226 -4.72 -6.75 29.55
CA THR A 226 -4.99 -5.36 29.92
C THR A 226 -6.30 -5.23 30.69
N SER A 227 -6.49 -4.13 31.41
CA SER A 227 -7.77 -3.77 32.04
C SER A 227 -8.79 -3.19 31.06
N GLN A 228 -8.36 -2.82 29.85
CA GLN A 228 -9.25 -2.31 28.81
C GLN A 228 -10.12 -3.43 28.25
N SER A 229 -11.41 -3.14 28.10
CA SER A 229 -12.37 -4.10 27.53
C SER A 229 -12.52 -3.89 26.03
N PRO A 230 -12.63 -4.96 25.23
CA PRO A 230 -12.89 -4.84 23.79
C PRO A 230 -14.25 -4.17 23.51
N ASN A 231 -14.32 -3.39 22.44
CA ASN A 231 -15.58 -2.84 21.92
C ASN A 231 -16.41 -3.95 21.21
N SER A 232 -17.58 -3.58 20.65
CA SER A 232 -18.46 -4.53 19.95
C SER A 232 -17.82 -5.19 18.71
N SER A 233 -16.75 -4.61 18.17
CA SER A 233 -15.99 -5.11 17.03
C SER A 233 -14.79 -5.98 17.46
N GLY A 234 -14.64 -6.24 18.77
CA GLY A 234 -13.52 -7.01 19.31
C GLY A 234 -12.20 -6.24 19.32
N GLU A 235 -12.25 -4.92 19.35
CA GLU A 235 -11.07 -4.04 19.28
C GLU A 235 -10.81 -3.37 20.63
N ILE A 236 -9.55 -3.10 20.95
CA ILE A 236 -9.16 -2.27 22.09
C ILE A 236 -8.57 -0.98 21.53
N GLU A 237 -9.29 0.13 21.72
CA GLU A 237 -8.93 1.44 21.19
C GLU A 237 -7.75 2.10 21.91
N LYS A 238 -7.45 1.69 23.15
CA LYS A 238 -6.40 2.29 24.00
C LYS A 238 -5.63 1.22 24.76
N TYR A 239 -5.03 0.27 24.06
CA TYR A 239 -4.27 -0.79 24.71
C TYR A 239 -2.95 -0.22 25.25
N PRO A 240 -2.66 -0.29 26.57
CA PRO A 240 -1.44 0.30 27.11
C PRO A 240 -0.20 -0.40 26.55
N LEU A 241 0.70 0.37 25.93
CA LEU A 241 1.95 -0.15 25.39
C LEU A 241 3.01 0.95 25.48
N ASP A 242 4.16 0.63 26.05
CA ASP A 242 5.29 1.56 26.12
C ASP A 242 5.97 1.72 24.75
N ASP A 243 6.62 2.87 24.55
CA ASP A 243 7.54 3.10 23.44
C ASP A 243 8.54 1.93 23.31
N TYR A 244 8.77 1.46 22.08
CA TYR A 244 9.72 0.39 21.82
C TYR A 244 10.57 0.63 20.56
N GLN A 245 11.70 -0.05 20.51
CA GLN A 245 12.60 -0.07 19.36
C GLN A 245 12.87 -1.51 18.93
N THR A 246 12.92 -1.73 17.63
CA THR A 246 13.28 -2.99 16.97
C THR A 246 13.98 -2.66 15.65
N THR A 247 13.98 -3.58 14.69
CA THR A 247 14.52 -3.41 13.35
C THR A 247 13.43 -3.63 12.31
N PHE A 248 13.65 -3.14 11.09
CA PHE A 248 12.77 -3.37 9.96
C PHE A 248 13.58 -3.76 8.72
N VAL A 249 12.87 -4.34 7.76
CA VAL A 249 13.40 -4.74 6.47
C VAL A 249 12.40 -4.29 5.43
N ALA A 250 12.88 -3.63 4.39
CA ALA A 250 12.04 -3.27 3.25
C ALA A 250 12.60 -3.94 2.00
N LYS A 251 11.84 -4.80 1.35
CA LYS A 251 12.32 -5.62 0.23
C LYS A 251 11.25 -5.76 -0.84
N LYS A 252 11.68 -6.08 -2.06
CA LYS A 252 10.76 -6.56 -3.09
C LYS A 252 10.55 -8.06 -2.96
N ASP A 253 9.30 -8.48 -3.02
CA ASP A 253 8.90 -9.88 -3.14
C ASP A 253 8.08 -10.04 -4.42
N GLY A 254 8.72 -10.53 -5.48
CA GLY A 254 8.19 -10.40 -6.84
C GLY A 254 8.01 -8.93 -7.23
N ASP A 255 6.77 -8.55 -7.55
CA ASP A 255 6.39 -7.19 -7.91
C ASP A 255 5.91 -6.35 -6.71
N GLU A 256 5.77 -6.97 -5.53
CA GLU A 256 5.27 -6.30 -4.33
C GLU A 256 6.40 -5.67 -3.51
N ASN A 257 6.15 -4.46 -3.00
CA ASN A 257 7.04 -3.82 -2.03
C ASN A 257 6.60 -4.23 -0.62
N LYS A 258 7.45 -4.96 0.09
CA LYS A 258 7.18 -5.45 1.45
C LYS A 258 7.93 -4.64 2.48
N LEU A 259 7.25 -4.34 3.58
CA LEU A 259 7.83 -3.83 4.82
C LEU A 259 7.60 -4.89 5.91
N GLU A 260 8.67 -5.41 6.47
CA GLU A 260 8.67 -6.35 7.59
C GLU A 260 9.25 -5.65 8.82
N ILE A 261 8.52 -5.67 9.93
CA ILE A 261 9.00 -5.10 11.19
C ILE A 261 9.30 -6.26 12.13
N ASN A 262 10.55 -6.36 12.59
CA ASN A 262 10.99 -7.51 13.37
C ASN A 262 10.42 -7.52 14.78
N GLY A 263 10.37 -8.70 15.39
CA GLY A 263 9.83 -8.88 16.74
C GLY A 263 8.32 -8.74 16.73
N LYS A 264 7.78 -7.93 17.66
CA LYS A 264 6.34 -7.62 17.76
C LYS A 264 6.00 -6.22 17.23
N GLY A 265 6.85 -5.69 16.34
CA GLY A 265 6.69 -4.34 15.83
C GLY A 265 5.57 -4.25 14.80
N PHE A 266 4.84 -3.13 14.79
CA PHE A 266 3.72 -2.91 13.88
C PHE A 266 3.50 -1.41 13.66
N VAL A 267 2.68 -1.09 12.66
CA VAL A 267 2.22 0.26 12.30
C VAL A 267 0.69 0.29 12.31
N GLY A 268 0.11 1.33 12.91
CA GLY A 268 -1.32 1.60 12.90
C GLY A 268 -2.13 0.55 13.66
N PHE A 269 -3.27 0.16 13.09
CA PHE A 269 -4.18 -0.81 13.71
C PHE A 269 -3.59 -2.23 13.76
N TYR A 270 -3.41 -2.77 14.97
CA TYR A 270 -2.78 -4.07 15.17
C TYR A 270 -3.72 -5.25 14.89
N VAL A 271 -3.32 -6.12 13.97
CA VAL A 271 -4.05 -7.34 13.57
C VAL A 271 -3.22 -8.62 13.70
N GLY A 272 -2.22 -8.62 14.59
CA GLY A 272 -1.33 -9.79 14.78
C GLY A 272 -0.29 -9.98 13.68
N GLN A 273 -0.16 -9.01 12.78
CA GLN A 273 0.77 -9.04 11.66
C GLN A 273 1.91 -8.03 11.84
N HIS A 274 3.05 -8.40 11.27
CA HIS A 274 4.27 -7.58 11.26
C HIS A 274 4.79 -7.32 9.85
N ILE A 275 4.01 -7.76 8.85
CA ILE A 275 4.33 -7.66 7.43
C ILE A 275 3.27 -6.80 6.77
N TYR A 276 3.74 -5.85 5.98
CA TYR A 276 2.95 -4.88 5.25
C TYR A 276 3.34 -4.89 3.79
N THR A 277 2.37 -4.64 2.92
CA THR A 277 2.61 -4.30 1.52
C THR A 277 2.49 -2.80 1.37
N ILE A 278 3.49 -2.16 0.75
CA ILE A 278 3.45 -0.75 0.36
C ILE A 278 2.74 -0.69 -1.00
N GLU A 279 1.43 -0.46 -0.96
CA GLU A 279 0.55 -0.46 -2.14
C GLU A 279 0.68 0.85 -2.94
N CYS A 280 0.95 1.95 -2.24
CA CYS A 280 1.18 3.27 -2.81
C CYS A 280 2.19 4.05 -2.03
N TYR A 281 2.90 4.93 -2.72
CA TYR A 281 3.75 5.91 -2.06
C TYR A 281 4.06 7.11 -2.95
N ASP A 282 4.50 8.17 -2.30
CA ASP A 282 5.32 9.25 -2.84
C ASP A 282 6.36 9.63 -1.78
N SER A 283 7.05 10.77 -1.94
CA SER A 283 8.05 11.20 -0.96
C SER A 283 7.46 11.48 0.43
N ASP A 284 6.18 11.77 0.55
CA ASP A 284 5.53 12.27 1.76
C ASP A 284 4.41 11.38 2.28
N ASN A 285 3.94 10.41 1.50
CA ASN A 285 2.81 9.55 1.84
C ASN A 285 3.11 8.08 1.52
N ILE A 286 2.64 7.17 2.36
CA ILE A 286 2.69 5.73 2.13
C ILE A 286 1.32 5.13 2.47
N TYR A 287 0.82 4.27 1.59
CA TYR A 287 -0.36 3.45 1.83
C TYR A 287 0.10 2.02 2.14
N LEU A 288 -0.10 1.61 3.39
CA LEU A 288 0.23 0.28 3.84
C LEU A 288 -1.01 -0.60 3.87
N ARG A 289 -0.87 -1.83 3.38
CA ARG A 289 -1.84 -2.91 3.54
C ARG A 289 -1.27 -4.02 4.42
N THR A 290 -2.08 -4.54 5.33
CA THR A 290 -1.82 -5.80 6.04
C THR A 290 -3.09 -6.64 6.10
N GLN A 291 -2.99 -7.93 6.39
CA GLN A 291 -4.14 -8.85 6.36
C GLN A 291 -4.38 -9.48 7.73
N ASP A 292 -5.58 -9.31 8.26
CA ASP A 292 -6.07 -10.13 9.37
C ASP A 292 -6.41 -11.52 8.82
N GLU A 293 -5.49 -12.47 9.00
CA GLU A 293 -5.66 -13.86 8.53
C GLU A 293 -6.83 -14.58 9.22
N GLY A 294 -7.13 -14.22 10.48
CA GLY A 294 -8.22 -14.82 11.25
C GLY A 294 -9.60 -14.41 10.76
N GLU A 295 -9.75 -13.18 10.28
CA GLU A 295 -11.01 -12.64 9.76
C GLU A 295 -11.10 -12.64 8.23
N ASN A 296 -10.01 -12.95 7.53
CA ASN A 296 -9.90 -12.85 6.08
C ASN A 296 -10.27 -11.44 5.57
N VAL A 297 -9.68 -10.42 6.20
CA VAL A 297 -9.89 -9.00 5.90
C VAL A 297 -8.54 -8.31 5.71
N ALA A 298 -8.39 -7.50 4.66
CA ALA A 298 -7.26 -6.59 4.54
C ALA A 298 -7.56 -5.25 5.22
N TRP A 299 -6.58 -4.74 5.95
CA TRP A 299 -6.60 -3.44 6.60
C TRP A 299 -5.60 -2.51 5.94
N TYR A 300 -5.97 -1.25 5.84
CA TYR A 300 -5.20 -0.25 5.14
C TYR A 300 -5.02 1.00 5.99
N VAL A 301 -3.82 1.58 5.92
CA VAL A 301 -3.51 2.86 6.56
C VAL A 301 -2.71 3.77 5.62
N TRP A 302 -3.13 5.03 5.54
CA TRP A 302 -2.32 6.09 4.96
C TRP A 302 -1.46 6.73 6.04
N LEU A 303 -0.15 6.69 5.83
CA LEU A 303 0.83 7.44 6.60
C LEU A 303 1.25 8.69 5.85
N THR A 304 1.63 9.72 6.62
CA THR A 304 2.30 10.90 6.10
C THR A 304 3.56 11.23 6.91
N ALA A 305 4.59 11.70 6.22
CA ALA A 305 5.79 12.26 6.83
C ALA A 305 5.71 13.78 7.06
N LYS A 306 4.62 14.42 6.58
CA LYS A 306 4.32 15.83 6.86
C LYS A 306 3.62 15.97 8.20
N THR A 307 3.56 17.20 8.69
CA THR A 307 2.63 17.56 9.76
C THR A 307 1.21 17.22 9.31
N VAL A 308 0.49 16.43 10.11
CA VAL A 308 -0.91 16.11 9.86
C VAL A 308 -1.72 17.41 9.93
N SER A 309 -2.54 17.66 8.92
CA SER A 309 -3.41 18.83 8.87
C SER A 309 -4.44 18.77 10.00
N GLU A 310 -4.82 19.92 10.56
CA GLU A 310 -5.94 20.03 11.50
C GLU A 310 -7.27 20.36 10.77
N THR A 311 -7.20 20.60 9.47
CA THR A 311 -8.35 21.00 8.63
C THR A 311 -8.97 19.78 7.98
N HIS A 312 -10.30 19.65 8.02
CA HIS A 312 -11.03 18.58 7.34
C HIS A 312 -10.81 18.62 5.81
N PRO A 313 -10.85 17.48 5.08
CA PRO A 313 -10.58 17.42 3.64
C PRO A 313 -11.38 18.45 2.82
N LYS A 314 -12.67 18.61 3.13
CA LYS A 314 -13.57 19.53 2.44
C LYS A 314 -13.13 21.00 2.53
N ASP A 315 -12.44 21.36 3.62
CA ASP A 315 -12.00 22.72 3.91
C ASP A 315 -10.53 22.94 3.54
N GLN A 316 -9.82 21.92 3.05
CA GLN A 316 -8.44 22.05 2.58
C GLN A 316 -8.36 22.71 1.19
N PHE A 317 -9.38 22.53 0.36
CA PHE A 317 -9.45 23.11 -0.99
C PHE A 317 -10.21 24.44 -0.97
N THR A 318 -9.48 25.55 -0.87
CA THR A 318 -10.07 26.90 -0.76
C THR A 318 -9.74 27.80 -1.95
N ASN A 319 -8.74 27.47 -2.76
CA ASN A 319 -8.36 28.27 -3.90
C ASN A 319 -9.24 27.90 -5.11
N LEU A 320 -10.13 28.81 -5.51
CA LEU A 320 -10.97 28.65 -6.69
C LEU A 320 -10.10 28.70 -7.95
N VAL A 321 -9.97 27.58 -8.66
CA VAL A 321 -9.13 27.48 -9.87
C VAL A 321 -9.93 27.59 -11.16
N TRP A 322 -11.22 27.25 -11.13
CA TRP A 322 -12.11 27.33 -12.28
C TRP A 322 -13.57 27.44 -11.84
N SER A 323 -14.37 28.21 -12.56
CA SER A 323 -15.82 28.25 -12.33
C SER A 323 -16.63 28.68 -13.54
N ASP A 324 -17.91 28.35 -13.51
CA ASP A 324 -18.94 29.00 -14.28
C ASP A 324 -20.13 29.38 -13.40
N GLU A 325 -20.46 30.67 -13.38
CA GLU A 325 -21.59 31.25 -12.64
C GLU A 325 -22.80 31.50 -13.55
N PHE A 326 -22.70 31.11 -14.83
CA PHE A 326 -23.78 31.20 -15.83
C PHE A 326 -24.44 32.59 -15.89
N SER A 327 -23.62 33.64 -15.88
CA SER A 327 -24.08 35.03 -15.80
C SER A 327 -24.49 35.65 -17.14
N ASP A 328 -23.99 35.12 -18.26
CA ASP A 328 -24.25 35.63 -19.61
C ASP A 328 -25.42 34.89 -20.27
N PRO A 329 -26.59 35.54 -20.50
CA PRO A 329 -27.74 34.88 -21.10
C PRO A 329 -27.50 34.41 -22.54
N GLY A 330 -28.05 33.26 -22.90
CA GLY A 330 -27.98 32.71 -24.25
C GLY A 330 -27.25 31.37 -24.34
N ALA A 331 -26.33 31.22 -25.29
CA ALA A 331 -25.54 30.01 -25.47
C ALA A 331 -24.50 29.86 -24.35
N LEU A 332 -24.05 28.63 -24.09
CA LEU A 332 -22.95 28.39 -23.13
C LEU A 332 -21.63 29.00 -23.61
N ASP A 333 -20.79 29.39 -22.65
CA ASP A 333 -19.43 29.85 -22.91
C ASP A 333 -18.58 28.72 -23.52
N SER A 334 -18.31 28.81 -24.82
CA SER A 334 -17.49 27.84 -25.58
C SER A 334 -16.02 27.78 -25.15
N SER A 335 -15.55 28.74 -24.34
CA SER A 335 -14.24 28.66 -23.69
C SER A 335 -14.23 27.69 -22.50
N LYS A 336 -15.41 27.35 -21.96
CA LYS A 336 -15.60 26.48 -20.79
C LYS A 336 -16.28 25.15 -21.10
N TRP A 337 -17.20 25.14 -22.06
CA TRP A 337 -18.05 23.98 -22.33
C TRP A 337 -18.03 23.56 -23.80
N VAL A 338 -18.19 22.25 -24.02
CA VAL A 338 -18.38 21.63 -25.32
C VAL A 338 -19.63 20.75 -25.27
N HIS A 339 -20.47 20.81 -26.31
CA HIS A 339 -21.59 19.89 -26.45
C HIS A 339 -21.15 18.57 -27.06
N GLU A 340 -21.61 17.46 -26.49
CA GLU A 340 -21.58 16.17 -27.18
C GLU A 340 -22.93 15.96 -27.88
N VAL A 341 -22.90 15.93 -29.22
CA VAL A 341 -24.09 15.84 -30.07
C VAL A 341 -24.17 14.45 -30.69
N GLY A 342 -25.33 13.81 -30.60
CA GLY A 342 -25.52 12.45 -31.13
C GLY A 342 -26.90 11.89 -30.87
N ASP A 343 -27.26 10.87 -31.65
CA ASP A 343 -28.61 10.27 -31.69
C ASP A 343 -28.65 8.84 -31.10
N SER A 344 -27.53 8.31 -30.63
CA SER A 344 -27.44 7.00 -30.00
C SER A 344 -26.44 7.08 -28.86
N TRP A 345 -26.89 6.60 -27.69
CA TRP A 345 -26.16 6.64 -26.44
C TRP A 345 -26.20 5.27 -25.77
N TYR A 346 -25.45 5.12 -24.68
CA TYR A 346 -25.35 3.88 -23.95
C TYR A 346 -26.64 3.60 -23.14
N ASN A 347 -26.64 2.55 -22.32
CA ASN A 347 -27.66 2.32 -21.28
C ASN A 347 -29.12 2.28 -21.74
N ASN A 348 -29.39 1.98 -23.02
CA ASN A 348 -30.73 1.97 -23.63
C ASN A 348 -31.44 3.33 -23.57
N GLU A 349 -30.67 4.42 -23.51
CA GLU A 349 -31.16 5.79 -23.55
C GLU A 349 -31.82 6.14 -24.90
N VAL A 350 -32.83 7.01 -24.89
CA VAL A 350 -33.69 7.28 -26.08
C VAL A 350 -33.74 8.74 -26.52
N GLN A 351 -32.86 9.60 -25.99
CA GLN A 351 -32.72 10.99 -26.43
C GLN A 351 -31.69 11.18 -27.54
N SER A 352 -31.89 12.20 -28.36
CA SER A 352 -30.81 12.87 -29.08
C SER A 352 -30.24 14.02 -28.26
N TYR A 353 -28.94 14.03 -27.98
CA TYR A 353 -28.28 15.20 -27.41
C TYR A 353 -27.97 16.21 -28.51
N THR A 354 -28.32 17.48 -28.30
CA THR A 354 -28.12 18.57 -29.27
C THR A 354 -27.41 19.78 -28.65
N SER A 355 -26.91 20.68 -29.47
CA SER A 355 -26.37 21.98 -29.07
C SER A 355 -27.36 23.14 -29.24
N ARG A 356 -28.65 22.85 -29.46
CA ARG A 356 -29.68 23.88 -29.68
C ARG A 356 -30.02 24.59 -28.37
N LEU A 357 -30.35 25.88 -28.46
CA LEU A 357 -30.85 26.66 -27.32
C LEU A 357 -32.13 26.09 -26.69
N ASP A 358 -32.87 25.30 -27.46
CA ASP A 358 -34.03 24.54 -26.99
C ASP A 358 -33.69 23.46 -25.97
N ASN A 359 -32.45 22.98 -25.94
CA ASN A 359 -31.99 21.90 -25.07
C ASN A 359 -30.94 22.34 -24.05
N SER A 360 -30.19 23.42 -24.32
CA SER A 360 -29.30 24.02 -23.33
C SER A 360 -29.16 25.53 -23.54
N LYS A 361 -29.39 26.32 -22.50
CA LYS A 361 -29.20 27.77 -22.53
C LYS A 361 -28.91 28.32 -21.14
N VAL A 362 -28.23 29.46 -21.09
CA VAL A 362 -28.11 30.27 -19.89
C VAL A 362 -29.29 31.25 -19.84
N GLU A 363 -30.05 31.22 -18.76
CA GLU A 363 -31.23 32.08 -18.54
C GLU A 363 -31.43 32.28 -17.04
N ASP A 364 -31.71 33.52 -16.62
CA ASP A 364 -31.91 33.90 -15.21
C ASP A 364 -30.72 33.57 -14.29
N GLY A 365 -29.48 33.71 -14.80
CA GLY A 365 -28.25 33.44 -14.05
C GLY A 365 -27.98 31.95 -13.81
N LYS A 366 -28.56 31.08 -14.64
CA LYS A 366 -28.47 29.62 -14.51
C LYS A 366 -28.30 28.97 -15.86
N LEU A 367 -27.53 27.89 -15.91
CA LEU A 367 -27.63 26.94 -17.00
C LEU A 367 -28.93 26.13 -16.86
N LYS A 368 -29.70 26.04 -17.94
CA LYS A 368 -30.87 25.16 -18.07
C LYS A 368 -30.54 24.06 -19.08
N ILE A 369 -30.53 22.80 -18.66
CA ILE A 369 -30.52 21.62 -19.55
C ILE A 369 -31.95 21.12 -19.64
N ILE A 370 -32.52 21.13 -20.83
CA ILE A 370 -33.96 20.94 -21.08
C ILE A 370 -34.14 19.66 -21.90
N ALA A 371 -34.71 18.64 -21.26
CA ALA A 371 -35.19 17.45 -21.93
C ALA A 371 -36.59 17.73 -22.50
N LYS A 372 -36.84 17.39 -23.78
CA LYS A 372 -38.09 17.70 -24.49
C LYS A 372 -38.58 16.49 -25.27
N LYS A 373 -39.89 16.28 -25.31
CA LYS A 373 -40.55 15.37 -26.27
C LYS A 373 -40.62 16.05 -27.61
N GLU A 374 -39.83 15.59 -28.56
CA GLU A 374 -39.71 16.15 -29.89
C GLU A 374 -39.16 15.08 -30.84
N SER A 375 -39.78 14.93 -32.01
CA SER A 375 -39.21 14.06 -33.03
C SER A 375 -37.99 14.74 -33.66
N TYR A 376 -36.81 14.14 -33.46
CA TYR A 376 -35.55 14.67 -33.94
C TYR A 376 -34.60 13.53 -34.30
N ASN A 377 -34.08 13.52 -35.53
CA ASN A 377 -33.13 12.51 -36.03
C ASN A 377 -33.53 11.03 -35.76
N GLY A 378 -34.83 10.73 -35.78
CA GLY A 378 -35.33 9.37 -35.55
C GLY A 378 -35.61 9.02 -34.08
N ASN A 379 -35.23 9.87 -33.14
CA ASN A 379 -35.63 9.78 -31.74
C ASN A 379 -36.88 10.62 -31.44
N ASN A 380 -37.53 10.35 -30.31
CA ASN A 380 -38.73 11.05 -29.86
C ASN A 380 -38.45 12.04 -28.73
N TYR A 381 -37.19 12.17 -28.30
CA TYR A 381 -36.77 13.05 -27.24
C TYR A 381 -35.47 13.74 -27.60
N THR A 382 -35.33 14.99 -27.17
CA THR A 382 -34.09 15.76 -27.28
C THR A 382 -33.67 16.24 -25.90
N SER A 383 -32.36 16.37 -25.69
CA SER A 383 -31.78 16.90 -24.45
C SER A 383 -30.41 17.52 -24.77
N ALA A 384 -29.61 17.85 -23.74
CA ALA A 384 -28.21 18.23 -23.91
C ALA A 384 -27.29 17.43 -22.98
N ARG A 385 -26.07 17.20 -23.48
CA ARG A 385 -24.92 16.67 -22.75
C ARG A 385 -23.76 17.61 -23.01
N ILE A 386 -23.25 18.21 -21.95
CA ILE A 386 -22.16 19.18 -22.03
C ILE A 386 -20.99 18.69 -21.18
N ILE A 387 -19.79 18.94 -21.68
CA ILE A 387 -18.55 18.47 -21.07
C ILE A 387 -17.55 19.63 -20.93
N SER A 388 -16.74 19.58 -19.86
CA SER A 388 -15.60 20.50 -19.69
C SER A 388 -14.32 19.98 -20.35
N ASN A 389 -14.34 18.82 -21.03
CA ASN A 389 -13.14 18.18 -21.59
C ASN A 389 -12.31 19.16 -22.44
N THR A 390 -11.00 19.18 -22.23
CA THR A 390 -10.00 20.10 -22.82
C THR A 390 -10.14 21.58 -22.44
N LYS A 391 -11.18 21.94 -21.67
CA LYS A 391 -11.42 23.29 -21.14
C LYS A 391 -11.09 23.37 -19.65
N MET A 392 -11.49 22.34 -18.90
CA MET A 392 -11.14 22.10 -17.51
C MET A 392 -11.06 20.60 -17.29
N ASP A 393 -9.83 20.11 -17.19
CA ASP A 393 -9.45 18.75 -16.85
C ASP A 393 -8.56 18.85 -15.61
N PHE A 394 -8.87 18.12 -14.53
CA PHE A 394 -8.15 18.28 -13.26
C PHE A 394 -7.98 16.95 -12.52
N THR A 395 -6.96 16.89 -11.67
CA THR A 395 -6.72 15.78 -10.75
C THR A 395 -6.75 16.30 -9.33
N TYR A 396 -7.57 15.70 -8.47
CA TYR A 396 -7.82 16.10 -7.08
C TYR A 396 -8.38 17.52 -6.92
N GLY A 397 -8.99 17.78 -5.77
CA GLY A 397 -9.61 19.05 -5.45
C GLY A 397 -11.01 18.88 -4.88
N ARG A 398 -11.75 19.99 -4.82
CA ARG A 398 -13.18 20.01 -4.54
C ARG A 398 -13.95 20.53 -5.74
N VAL A 399 -15.01 19.85 -6.14
CA VAL A 399 -16.00 20.39 -7.09
C VAL A 399 -17.32 20.60 -6.36
N ASP A 400 -17.91 21.78 -6.53
CA ASP A 400 -19.22 22.14 -6.01
C ASP A 400 -20.14 22.47 -7.19
N ILE A 401 -21.28 21.77 -7.29
CA ILE A 401 -22.30 21.99 -8.32
C ILE A 401 -23.61 22.30 -7.62
N LYS A 402 -24.09 23.55 -7.75
CA LYS A 402 -25.37 23.95 -7.18
C LYS A 402 -26.47 23.77 -8.21
N ALA A 403 -27.33 22.79 -8.01
CA ALA A 403 -28.33 22.41 -8.99
C ALA A 403 -29.69 22.05 -8.37
N LYS A 404 -30.74 22.20 -9.18
CA LYS A 404 -32.07 21.63 -8.97
C LYS A 404 -32.37 20.70 -10.14
N ILE A 405 -32.83 19.51 -9.84
CA ILE A 405 -32.81 18.35 -10.74
C ILE A 405 -34.23 18.07 -11.26
N PRO A 406 -34.45 17.61 -12.51
CA PRO A 406 -35.79 17.25 -12.99
C PRO A 406 -36.34 16.04 -12.22
N GLY A 407 -37.67 15.99 -12.09
CA GLY A 407 -38.38 14.99 -11.27
C GLY A 407 -39.45 14.21 -12.03
N THR A 408 -39.58 14.41 -13.34
CA THR A 408 -40.60 13.72 -14.13
C THR A 408 -40.17 12.30 -14.46
N LYS A 409 -41.06 11.33 -14.23
CA LYS A 409 -40.85 9.92 -14.60
C LYS A 409 -40.31 9.80 -16.04
N GLY A 410 -39.17 9.14 -16.18
CA GLY A 410 -38.43 9.00 -17.44
C GLY A 410 -37.15 9.83 -17.54
N THR A 411 -36.95 10.86 -16.70
CA THR A 411 -35.72 11.65 -16.71
C THR A 411 -34.63 10.97 -15.88
N TRP A 412 -33.40 11.03 -16.37
CA TRP A 412 -32.19 10.60 -15.67
C TRP A 412 -31.12 11.70 -15.75
N PRO A 413 -31.24 12.72 -14.89
CA PRO A 413 -30.21 13.73 -14.67
C PRO A 413 -28.96 13.16 -14.01
N ALA A 414 -27.79 13.59 -14.50
CA ALA A 414 -26.50 13.22 -13.95
C ALA A 414 -25.53 14.42 -13.88
N LEU A 415 -24.77 14.47 -12.78
CA LEU A 415 -23.63 15.36 -12.54
C LEU A 415 -22.44 14.46 -12.23
N TRP A 416 -21.48 14.37 -13.15
CA TRP A 416 -20.47 13.31 -13.08
C TRP A 416 -19.17 13.70 -13.78
N LEU A 417 -18.15 12.88 -13.60
CA LEU A 417 -16.82 13.08 -14.16
C LEU A 417 -16.36 11.80 -14.87
N LEU A 418 -15.55 11.97 -15.93
CA LEU A 418 -14.96 10.88 -16.69
C LEU A 418 -13.46 11.14 -16.94
N GLY A 419 -12.67 10.07 -17.01
CA GLY A 419 -11.24 10.17 -17.26
C GLY A 419 -10.96 10.85 -18.59
N SER A 420 -10.12 11.88 -18.58
CA SER A 420 -9.77 12.68 -19.77
C SER A 420 -9.05 11.86 -20.85
N ASN A 421 -8.54 10.69 -20.48
CA ASN A 421 -7.92 9.71 -21.36
C ASN A 421 -8.91 8.72 -22.01
N PHE A 422 -10.23 8.90 -21.84
CA PHE A 422 -11.28 7.97 -22.30
C PHE A 422 -11.18 7.54 -23.78
N LYS A 423 -10.64 8.41 -24.64
CA LYS A 423 -10.44 8.13 -26.08
C LYS A 423 -9.41 7.02 -26.34
N THR A 424 -8.44 6.86 -25.44
CA THR A 424 -7.37 5.85 -25.53
C THR A 424 -7.49 4.75 -24.48
N VAL A 425 -8.08 5.08 -23.33
CA VAL A 425 -8.34 4.16 -22.22
C VAL A 425 -9.85 4.03 -22.11
N THR A 426 -10.42 3.00 -22.73
CA THR A 426 -11.88 2.87 -22.80
C THR A 426 -12.49 2.61 -21.43
N TRP A 427 -13.71 3.08 -21.22
CA TRP A 427 -14.53 2.75 -20.05
C TRP A 427 -14.61 1.23 -19.81
N PRO A 428 -14.57 0.75 -18.55
CA PRO A 428 -14.48 1.50 -17.28
C PRO A 428 -13.04 1.86 -16.85
N LYS A 429 -12.03 1.60 -17.69
CA LYS A 429 -10.62 1.79 -17.31
C LYS A 429 -10.19 3.24 -17.16
N CYS A 430 -10.90 4.19 -17.77
CA CYS A 430 -10.64 5.62 -17.59
C CYS A 430 -11.12 6.15 -16.23
N GLY A 431 -11.95 5.38 -15.51
CA GLY A 431 -12.65 5.84 -14.31
C GLY A 431 -13.83 6.74 -14.65
N GLU A 432 -14.88 6.61 -13.84
CA GLU A 432 -16.09 7.44 -13.82
C GLU A 432 -16.44 7.74 -12.37
N ILE A 433 -16.83 8.98 -12.10
CA ILE A 433 -17.20 9.46 -10.76
C ILE A 433 -18.53 10.20 -10.87
N ASP A 434 -19.59 9.57 -10.39
CA ASP A 434 -20.93 10.11 -10.40
C ASP A 434 -21.18 10.87 -9.10
N VAL A 435 -21.12 12.19 -9.16
CA VAL A 435 -21.40 13.05 -8.00
C VAL A 435 -22.88 12.99 -7.65
N LEU A 436 -23.73 12.99 -8.67
CA LEU A 436 -25.17 12.77 -8.54
C LEU A 436 -25.71 12.04 -9.75
N GLU A 437 -26.47 10.98 -9.49
CA GLU A 437 -27.52 10.47 -10.37
C GLU A 437 -28.84 10.42 -9.59
N ALA A 438 -29.93 10.81 -10.26
CA ALA A 438 -31.27 10.70 -9.71
C ALA A 438 -32.23 10.28 -10.81
N ALA A 439 -33.06 9.27 -10.56
CA ALA A 439 -34.01 8.76 -11.54
C ALA A 439 -35.18 8.04 -10.86
N GLN A 440 -36.13 7.54 -11.66
CA GLN A 440 -37.23 6.75 -11.09
C GLN A 440 -36.73 5.49 -10.38
N SER A 441 -35.68 4.83 -10.89
CA SER A 441 -35.11 3.61 -10.31
C SER A 441 -34.67 3.77 -8.85
N ASN A 442 -34.22 4.96 -8.46
CA ASN A 442 -33.81 5.29 -7.10
C ASN A 442 -34.79 6.23 -6.37
N ASN A 443 -36.03 6.36 -6.86
CA ASN A 443 -37.06 7.25 -6.31
C ASN A 443 -36.67 8.73 -6.26
N PHE A 444 -35.86 9.19 -7.23
CA PHE A 444 -35.26 10.52 -7.24
C PHE A 444 -34.58 10.84 -5.90
N ARG A 445 -33.73 9.91 -5.47
CA ARG A 445 -32.78 10.11 -4.37
C ARG A 445 -31.40 10.38 -4.96
N VAL A 446 -30.57 11.05 -4.18
CA VAL A 446 -29.18 11.27 -4.58
C VAL A 446 -28.45 9.94 -4.49
N GLN A 447 -27.98 9.48 -5.64
CA GLN A 447 -27.04 8.37 -5.75
C GLN A 447 -25.68 8.93 -6.16
N SER A 448 -24.63 8.52 -5.45
CA SER A 448 -23.25 8.77 -5.86
C SER A 448 -22.54 7.45 -6.07
N THR A 449 -21.73 7.38 -7.12
CA THR A 449 -21.15 6.13 -7.59
C THR A 449 -19.75 6.36 -8.12
N VAL A 450 -18.88 5.36 -8.00
CA VAL A 450 -17.67 5.29 -8.82
C VAL A 450 -17.64 4.01 -9.63
N HIS A 451 -17.17 4.09 -10.87
CA HIS A 451 -16.94 2.94 -11.73
C HIS A 451 -15.47 2.82 -12.13
N HIS A 452 -14.94 1.61 -12.00
CA HIS A 452 -13.57 1.27 -12.36
C HIS A 452 -13.48 -0.21 -12.80
N PRO A 453 -12.34 -0.70 -13.35
CA PRO A 453 -12.25 -2.03 -13.95
C PRO A 453 -12.66 -3.21 -13.07
N ASP A 454 -12.44 -3.07 -11.77
CA ASP A 454 -12.74 -4.11 -10.78
C ASP A 454 -14.17 -4.01 -10.23
N ASN A 455 -14.85 -2.88 -10.41
CA ASN A 455 -16.22 -2.65 -9.98
C ASN A 455 -16.93 -1.67 -10.94
N TYR A 456 -17.67 -2.23 -11.90
CA TYR A 456 -18.44 -1.49 -12.91
C TYR A 456 -19.82 -2.14 -13.08
N GLY A 457 -20.78 -1.42 -13.67
CA GLY A 457 -22.19 -1.80 -13.66
C GLY A 457 -22.92 -1.07 -12.53
N GLU A 458 -23.20 -1.74 -11.41
CA GLU A 458 -23.71 -1.05 -10.21
C GLU A 458 -22.65 -0.17 -9.54
N GLY A 459 -21.35 -0.43 -9.78
CA GLY A 459 -20.25 0.35 -9.22
C GLY A 459 -20.19 0.30 -7.69
N ASP A 460 -19.39 1.19 -7.10
CA ASP A 460 -19.44 1.47 -5.66
C ASP A 460 -20.46 2.59 -5.40
N SER A 461 -21.73 2.18 -5.36
CA SER A 461 -22.90 3.06 -5.27
C SER A 461 -23.40 3.24 -3.85
N HIS A 462 -23.78 4.46 -3.52
CA HIS A 462 -24.54 4.77 -2.31
C HIS A 462 -25.73 5.69 -2.61
N ILE A 463 -26.90 5.35 -2.04
CA ILE A 463 -28.13 6.16 -2.14
C ILE A 463 -28.43 6.75 -0.76
N THR A 464 -28.47 8.08 -0.66
CA THR A 464 -28.92 8.77 0.55
C THR A 464 -30.41 9.07 0.52
N ASN A 465 -31.11 8.79 1.63
CA ASN A 465 -32.54 9.05 1.80
C ASN A 465 -32.84 10.37 2.53
N GLU A 466 -31.81 11.14 2.87
CA GLU A 466 -31.97 12.35 3.69
C GLU A 466 -32.54 13.55 2.91
N TYR A 467 -32.34 13.57 1.60
CA TYR A 467 -32.74 14.65 0.70
C TYR A 467 -33.86 14.17 -0.22
N THR A 468 -35.08 14.67 0.02
CA THR A 468 -36.29 14.23 -0.71
C THR A 468 -36.90 15.32 -1.58
N ASP A 469 -36.33 16.52 -1.55
CA ASP A 469 -36.77 17.75 -2.21
C ASP A 469 -35.80 18.21 -3.32
N ILE A 470 -34.91 17.34 -3.79
CA ILE A 470 -33.91 17.63 -4.84
C ILE A 470 -34.51 18.07 -6.19
N THR A 471 -35.79 17.78 -6.39
CA THR A 471 -36.57 18.18 -7.58
C THR A 471 -37.29 19.53 -7.39
N GLU A 472 -37.37 20.01 -6.16
CA GLU A 472 -38.10 21.23 -5.77
C GLU A 472 -37.14 22.37 -5.40
N LYS A 473 -35.96 22.05 -4.86
CA LYS A 473 -34.98 23.01 -4.34
C LYS A 473 -33.59 22.82 -4.95
N PHE A 474 -32.81 23.88 -4.91
CA PHE A 474 -31.39 23.82 -5.20
C PHE A 474 -30.65 23.24 -4.00
N HIS A 475 -29.77 22.27 -4.28
CA HIS A 475 -28.80 21.74 -3.33
C HIS A 475 -27.39 21.93 -3.90
N ILE A 476 -26.39 21.88 -3.03
CA ILE A 476 -24.98 21.84 -3.42
C ILE A 476 -24.52 20.38 -3.40
N TYR A 477 -24.22 19.84 -4.57
CA TYR A 477 -23.62 18.53 -4.73
C TYR A 477 -22.11 18.70 -4.84
N SER A 478 -21.37 18.11 -3.90
CA SER A 478 -19.92 18.27 -3.86
C SER A 478 -19.20 16.94 -3.88
N LEU A 479 -18.04 16.94 -4.53
CA LEU A 479 -17.05 15.88 -4.43
C LEU A 479 -15.75 16.50 -3.90
N VAL A 480 -15.25 15.95 -2.80
CA VAL A 480 -13.89 16.19 -2.31
C VAL A 480 -13.06 14.98 -2.72
N TRP A 481 -12.13 15.21 -3.65
CA TRP A 481 -11.33 14.17 -4.25
C TRP A 481 -9.86 14.38 -3.91
N THR A 482 -9.31 13.43 -3.16
CA THR A 482 -7.91 13.41 -2.75
C THR A 482 -7.22 12.15 -3.24
N LYS A 483 -5.92 12.03 -2.95
CA LYS A 483 -5.18 10.79 -3.19
C LYS A 483 -5.69 9.64 -2.32
N GLN A 484 -6.31 9.95 -1.18
CA GLN A 484 -6.77 8.98 -0.18
C GLN A 484 -8.23 8.58 -0.38
N ALA A 485 -9.09 9.49 -0.83
CA ALA A 485 -10.53 9.23 -0.92
C ALA A 485 -11.25 10.07 -1.99
N LEU A 486 -12.43 9.58 -2.36
CA LEU A 486 -13.49 10.35 -3.00
C LEU A 486 -14.64 10.46 -1.99
N THR A 487 -14.89 11.65 -1.47
CA THR A 487 -15.96 11.91 -0.50
C THR A 487 -17.06 12.76 -1.13
N PHE A 488 -18.29 12.25 -1.10
CA PHE A 488 -19.46 12.87 -1.71
C PHE A 488 -20.32 13.55 -0.65
N TYR A 489 -20.81 14.74 -0.98
CA TYR A 489 -21.62 15.57 -0.09
C TYR A 489 -22.88 16.09 -0.77
N VAL A 490 -23.91 16.32 0.04
CA VAL A 490 -25.05 17.18 -0.28
C VAL A 490 -25.18 18.23 0.83
N ASP A 491 -25.26 19.51 0.46
CA ASP A 491 -25.39 20.64 1.40
C ASP A 491 -24.45 20.53 2.61
N ASP A 492 -23.16 20.28 2.33
CA ASP A 492 -22.08 20.15 3.30
C ASP A 492 -22.04 18.87 4.15
N LYS A 493 -22.99 17.94 3.99
CA LYS A 493 -22.99 16.67 4.73
C LYS A 493 -22.46 15.51 3.88
N PRO A 494 -21.44 14.76 4.34
CA PRO A 494 -20.96 13.60 3.61
C PRO A 494 -21.98 12.47 3.67
N HIS A 495 -22.20 11.78 2.56
CA HIS A 495 -23.07 10.60 2.49
C HIS A 495 -22.40 9.36 1.91
N HIS A 496 -21.27 9.51 1.23
CA HIS A 496 -20.49 8.39 0.70
C HIS A 496 -19.00 8.70 0.73
N ILE A 497 -18.19 7.71 1.10
CA ILE A 497 -16.72 7.78 1.08
C ILE A 497 -16.25 6.54 0.34
N VAL A 498 -15.45 6.74 -0.71
CA VAL A 498 -14.77 5.64 -1.41
C VAL A 498 -13.27 5.81 -1.21
N GLY A 499 -12.60 4.76 -0.72
CA GLY A 499 -11.15 4.77 -0.56
C GLY A 499 -10.43 4.78 -1.91
N ASN A 500 -9.46 5.68 -2.07
CA ASN A 500 -8.65 5.81 -3.27
C ASN A 500 -7.27 5.17 -3.08
N SER A 501 -6.70 4.68 -4.17
CA SER A 501 -5.31 4.20 -4.23
C SER A 501 -4.79 4.31 -5.66
N CYS A 502 -3.49 4.10 -5.84
CA CYS A 502 -2.78 4.13 -7.13
C CYS A 502 -3.22 3.01 -8.08
N ALA A 503 -3.89 1.99 -7.57
CA ALA A 503 -4.48 0.93 -8.39
C ALA A 503 -5.75 1.41 -9.11
N LEU A 504 -6.37 2.49 -8.63
CA LEU A 504 -7.61 3.03 -9.18
C LEU A 504 -7.34 4.15 -10.21
N PRO A 505 -8.24 4.34 -11.19
CA PRO A 505 -8.08 5.36 -12.23
C PRO A 505 -8.33 6.80 -11.72
N PHE A 506 -8.66 6.97 -10.44
CA PHE A 506 -8.93 8.26 -9.79
C PHE A 506 -7.64 8.99 -9.35
N ASN A 507 -6.59 8.87 -10.17
CA ASN A 507 -5.30 9.56 -10.02
C ASN A 507 -4.87 10.25 -11.32
N TRP A 508 -5.77 10.32 -12.30
CA TRP A 508 -5.57 10.97 -13.59
C TRP A 508 -6.60 12.07 -13.77
N ASN A 509 -6.32 12.99 -14.70
CA ASN A 509 -7.23 14.09 -14.98
C ASN A 509 -8.63 13.59 -15.35
N GLN A 510 -9.64 14.15 -14.70
CA GLN A 510 -11.06 13.94 -14.98
C GLN A 510 -11.66 15.25 -15.50
N PHE A 511 -12.72 15.17 -16.29
CA PHE A 511 -13.50 16.34 -16.74
C PHE A 511 -14.97 16.17 -16.35
N ILE A 512 -15.68 17.28 -16.20
CA ILE A 512 -17.09 17.33 -15.74
C ILE A 512 -18.02 17.09 -16.92
N ILE A 513 -19.10 16.34 -16.67
CA ILE A 513 -20.20 16.06 -17.58
C ILE A 513 -21.52 16.41 -16.87
N LEU A 514 -22.38 17.14 -17.59
CA LEU A 514 -23.71 17.52 -17.13
C LEU A 514 -24.72 17.12 -18.21
N ASN A 515 -25.72 16.31 -17.87
CA ASN A 515 -26.75 15.89 -18.82
C ASN A 515 -28.06 15.49 -18.15
N VAL A 516 -29.11 15.39 -18.98
CA VAL A 516 -30.37 14.71 -18.63
C VAL A 516 -30.65 13.67 -19.70
N ALA A 517 -30.42 12.40 -19.37
CA ALA A 517 -30.83 11.28 -20.22
C ALA A 517 -32.36 11.04 -20.12
N MET A 518 -32.91 10.36 -21.12
CA MET A 518 -34.32 9.97 -21.17
C MET A 518 -34.46 8.46 -21.30
N GLY A 519 -35.29 7.87 -20.44
CA GLY A 519 -35.50 6.44 -20.36
C GLY A 519 -34.24 5.70 -19.92
N GLY A 520 -33.88 4.64 -20.63
CA GLY A 520 -32.72 3.82 -20.30
C GLY A 520 -32.85 3.06 -18.98
N THR A 521 -31.73 2.46 -18.56
CA THR A 521 -31.67 1.55 -17.42
C THR A 521 -32.16 2.19 -16.11
N MET A 522 -31.77 3.44 -15.81
CA MET A 522 -32.20 4.13 -14.59
C MET A 522 -33.43 5.03 -14.77
N GLY A 523 -33.51 5.78 -15.87
CA GLY A 523 -34.65 6.66 -16.15
C GLY A 523 -35.95 5.89 -16.36
N GLY A 524 -35.88 4.67 -16.88
CA GLY A 524 -36.99 3.72 -16.93
C GLY A 524 -38.11 4.12 -17.90
N GLU A 525 -39.34 3.80 -17.53
CA GLU A 525 -40.51 4.13 -18.35
C GLU A 525 -40.74 5.65 -18.36
N ILE A 526 -40.86 6.26 -19.54
CA ILE A 526 -41.15 7.69 -19.68
C ILE A 526 -42.64 7.95 -19.52
N SER A 527 -43.01 8.96 -18.74
CA SER A 527 -44.41 9.38 -18.59
C SER A 527 -45.06 9.64 -19.95
N PRO A 528 -46.27 9.10 -20.24
CA PRO A 528 -46.95 9.33 -21.51
C PRO A 528 -47.24 10.82 -21.76
N ASP A 529 -47.44 11.57 -20.67
CA ASP A 529 -47.73 13.01 -20.66
C ASP A 529 -46.47 13.88 -20.58
N PHE A 530 -45.27 13.30 -20.68
CA PHE A 530 -44.02 14.07 -20.70
C PHE A 530 -44.03 15.05 -21.88
N VAL A 531 -43.80 16.33 -21.60
CA VAL A 531 -43.62 17.39 -22.62
C VAL A 531 -42.19 17.90 -22.56
N SER A 532 -41.77 18.37 -21.39
CA SER A 532 -40.41 18.78 -21.10
C SER A 532 -40.15 18.83 -19.61
N ASP A 533 -38.89 18.65 -19.20
CA ASP A 533 -38.43 18.88 -17.83
C ASP A 533 -37.00 19.45 -17.86
N THR A 534 -36.60 20.18 -16.82
CA THR A 534 -35.37 20.99 -16.83
C THR A 534 -34.51 20.75 -15.61
N MET A 535 -33.23 20.49 -15.84
CA MET A 535 -32.18 20.62 -14.83
C MET A 535 -31.67 22.06 -14.82
N GLU A 536 -31.70 22.71 -13.67
CA GLU A 536 -31.21 24.07 -13.48
C GLU A 536 -29.93 24.05 -12.64
N ILE A 537 -28.86 24.68 -13.13
CA ILE A 537 -27.56 24.74 -12.46
C ILE A 537 -27.19 26.22 -12.27
N GLU A 538 -27.00 26.63 -11.02
CA GLU A 538 -26.65 27.99 -10.64
C GLU A 538 -25.15 28.26 -10.79
N TYR A 539 -24.30 27.30 -10.40
CA TYR A 539 -22.88 27.38 -10.65
C TYR A 539 -22.21 26.00 -10.69
N VAL A 540 -21.03 25.97 -11.30
CA VAL A 540 -20.02 24.92 -11.12
C VAL A 540 -18.73 25.59 -10.67
N ARG A 541 -18.13 25.10 -9.57
CA ARG A 541 -16.87 25.64 -9.03
C ARG A 541 -15.91 24.51 -8.72
N VAL A 542 -14.65 24.69 -9.10
CA VAL A 542 -13.55 23.76 -8.80
C VAL A 542 -12.48 24.47 -7.99
N TYR A 543 -12.06 23.83 -6.90
CA TYR A 543 -11.07 24.32 -5.95
C TYR A 543 -9.91 23.32 -5.83
N GLN A 544 -8.68 23.81 -5.66
CA GLN A 544 -7.48 22.99 -5.42
C GLN A 544 -6.59 23.58 -4.34
#